data_AF-A0A4Y2NDR5-F1
#
_entry.id   AF-A0A4Y2NDR5-F1
#
_cell.length_a   1.000
_cell.length_b   1.000
_cell.length_c   1.000
_cell.angle_alpha   90.00
_cell.angle_beta   90.00
_cell.angle_gamma   90.00
#
_symmetry.space_group_name_H-M   'P 1'
#
loop_
_entity.id
_entity.type
_entity.pdbx_description
1 polymer ?
#
loop_
_entity_poly.entity_id
_entity_poly.type
_entity_poly.pdbx_seq_one_letter_code
_entity_poly.pdbx_strand_id
1 'polypeptide(L)'
;MALCICTQQAVKLMREKKIDDGQIINISSIAGHYIPKTEGEWMGCHFYCGTKFMVRGLTEGLRRELKAQKTRIRISVTVRKIS
;
A
#
# COMPACT_ATOMS: atom_id res chain seq x y z
N MET A 1 -1.05 -0.48 10.95
CA MET A 1 0.28 -0.34 11.55
C MET A 1 1.32 -1.27 10.95
N ALA A 2 1.09 -2.60 10.89
CA ALA A 2 2.07 -3.57 10.37
C ALA A 2 2.62 -3.21 8.97
N LEU A 3 1.76 -2.80 8.04
CA LEU A 3 2.15 -2.38 6.69
C LEU A 3 3.23 -1.29 6.71
N CYS A 4 3.06 -0.22 7.49
CA CYS A 4 4.03 0.87 7.57
C CYS A 4 5.38 0.39 8.11
N ILE A 5 5.37 -0.42 9.17
CA ILE A 5 6.58 -0.95 9.81
C ILE A 5 7.34 -1.82 8.82
N CYS A 6 6.64 -2.75 8.13
CA CYS A 6 7.26 -3.61 7.13
C CYS A 6 7.84 -2.80 5.97
N THR A 7 7.12 -1.79 5.47
CA THR A 7 7.64 -0.94 4.38
C THR A 7 8.87 -0.14 4.82
N GLN A 8 8.89 0.36 6.06
CA GLN A 8 10.02 1.09 6.60
C GLN A 8 11.26 0.19 6.75
N GLN A 9 11.09 -1.01 7.31
CA GLN A 9 12.19 -1.97 7.46
C GLN A 9 12.67 -2.49 6.11
N ALA A 10 11.77 -2.70 5.15
CA ALA A 10 12.15 -3.10 3.79
C ALA A 10 13.00 -2.01 3.11
N VAL A 11 12.60 -0.74 3.19
CA VAL A 11 13.39 0.38 2.66
C VAL A 11 14.75 0.48 3.35
N LYS A 12 14.79 0.31 4.69
CA LYS A 12 16.04 0.30 5.46
C LYS A 12 16.97 -0.82 4.97
N LEU A 13 16.45 -2.04 4.85
CA LEU A 13 17.20 -3.19 4.37
C LEU A 13 17.73 -2.98 2.94
N MET A 14 16.91 -2.43 2.03
CA MET A 14 17.34 -2.11 0.67
C MET A 14 18.53 -1.14 0.66
N ARG A 15 18.50 -0.11 1.52
CA ARG A 15 19.61 0.85 1.66
C ARG A 15 20.88 0.19 2.21
N GLU A 16 20.75 -0.59 3.28
CA GLU A 16 21.88 -1.31 3.90
C GLU A 16 22.57 -2.26 2.91
N LYS A 17 21.76 -2.91 2.05
CA LYS A 17 22.25 -3.82 1.01
C LYS A 17 22.62 -3.10 -0.30
N LYS A 18 22.55 -1.76 -0.37
CA LYS A 18 22.83 -0.94 -1.56
C LYS A 18 21.98 -1.33 -2.78
N ILE A 19 20.75 -1.77 -2.55
CA ILE A 19 19.74 -2.04 -3.58
C ILE A 19 19.03 -0.71 -3.88
N ASP A 20 19.20 -0.19 -5.09
CA ASP A 20 18.64 1.10 -5.49
C ASP A 20 17.36 0.96 -6.34
N ASP A 21 17.13 -0.17 -7.01
CA ASP A 21 16.01 -0.42 -7.92
C ASP A 21 14.93 -1.37 -7.34
N GLY A 22 14.94 -1.56 -6.02
CA GLY A 22 14.03 -2.45 -5.31
C GLY A 22 12.55 -2.12 -5.52
N GLN A 23 11.69 -3.12 -5.35
CA GLN A 23 10.24 -2.98 -5.52
C GLN A 23 9.48 -3.43 -4.27
N ILE A 24 8.57 -2.58 -3.80
CA ILE A 24 7.62 -2.86 -2.72
C ILE A 24 6.21 -2.91 -3.31
N ILE A 25 5.45 -3.95 -2.98
CA ILE A 25 4.06 -4.13 -3.44
C ILE A 25 3.16 -4.30 -2.22
N ASN A 26 2.34 -3.28 -1.97
CA ASN A 26 1.31 -3.35 -0.94
C ASN A 26 0.03 -3.99 -1.49
N ILE A 27 -0.54 -4.92 -0.74
CA ILE A 27 -1.77 -5.61 -1.14
C ILE A 27 -3.00 -4.86 -0.63
N SER A 28 -3.79 -4.31 -1.56
CA SER A 28 -5.06 -3.67 -1.26
C SER A 28 -6.25 -4.56 -1.67
N SER A 29 -7.41 -3.95 -1.85
CA SER A 29 -8.69 -4.55 -2.25
C SER A 29 -9.47 -3.55 -3.08
N ILE A 30 -10.47 -4.02 -3.84
CA ILE A 30 -11.43 -3.15 -4.52
C ILE A 30 -12.15 -2.22 -3.53
N ALA A 31 -12.32 -2.66 -2.28
CA ALA A 31 -12.82 -1.87 -1.15
C ALA A 31 -11.93 -0.66 -0.77
N GLY A 32 -10.71 -0.57 -1.31
CA GLY A 32 -9.84 0.61 -1.19
C GLY A 32 -10.06 1.65 -2.28
N HIS A 33 -10.99 1.43 -3.22
CA HIS A 33 -11.31 2.34 -4.31
C HIS A 33 -12.68 3.01 -4.14
N TYR A 34 -13.65 2.28 -3.60
CA TYR A 34 -14.97 2.78 -3.24
C TYR A 34 -15.54 1.96 -2.09
N ILE A 35 -16.51 2.52 -1.39
CA ILE A 35 -17.29 1.82 -0.37
C ILE A 35 -18.51 1.23 -1.08
N PRO A 36 -18.70 -0.11 -1.12
CA PRO A 36 -19.88 -0.71 -1.72
C PRO A 36 -21.16 -0.20 -1.06
N LYS A 37 -22.25 -0.10 -1.83
CA LYS A 37 -23.58 0.20 -1.28
C LYS A 37 -23.95 -0.93 -0.31
N THR A 38 -24.27 -0.55 0.92
CA THR A 38 -24.51 -1.47 2.03
C THR A 38 -25.87 -2.12 1.94
N GLU A 39 -25.97 -3.18 1.13
CA GLU A 39 -27.07 -4.13 1.18
C GLU A 39 -26.48 -5.55 1.16
N GLY A 40 -27.02 -6.45 1.98
CA GLY A 40 -26.55 -7.84 2.10
C GLY A 40 -25.21 -8.03 2.84
N GLU A 41 -24.40 -8.99 2.40
CA GLU A 41 -23.20 -9.53 3.08
C GLU A 41 -22.08 -8.50 3.36
N TRP A 42 -22.14 -7.31 2.78
CA TRP A 42 -21.12 -6.25 2.89
C TRP A 42 -21.43 -5.21 3.98
N MET A 43 -22.56 -5.36 4.69
CA MET A 43 -22.92 -4.54 5.84
C MET A 43 -21.85 -4.67 6.94
N GLY A 44 -21.25 -3.55 7.35
CA GLY A 44 -20.22 -3.53 8.40
C GLY A 44 -18.76 -3.57 7.91
N CYS A 45 -18.52 -3.70 6.60
CA CYS A 45 -17.16 -3.67 6.05
C CYS A 45 -16.50 -2.26 6.02
N HIS A 46 -17.13 -1.23 6.60
CA HIS A 46 -16.64 0.16 6.53
C HIS A 46 -15.24 0.34 7.09
N PHE A 47 -14.92 -0.28 8.24
CA PHE A 47 -13.58 -0.23 8.82
C PHE A 47 -12.54 -0.87 7.90
N TYR A 48 -12.87 -2.03 7.32
CA TYR A 48 -12.02 -2.69 6.34
C TYR A 48 -11.79 -1.79 5.11
N CYS A 49 -12.85 -1.20 4.55
CA CYS A 49 -12.75 -0.25 3.44
C CYS A 49 -11.81 0.90 3.81
N GLY A 50 -12.04 1.56 4.97
CA GLY A 50 -11.20 2.64 5.47
C GLY A 50 -9.72 2.23 5.55
N THR A 51 -9.41 1.03 6.05
CA THR A 51 -8.03 0.54 6.09
C THR A 51 -7.45 0.37 4.68
N LYS A 52 -8.21 -0.13 3.71
CA LYS A 52 -7.76 -0.36 2.32
C LYS A 52 -7.61 0.94 1.52
N PHE A 53 -8.41 1.95 1.82
CA PHE A 53 -8.18 3.33 1.36
C PHE A 53 -6.86 3.87 1.91
N MET A 54 -6.63 3.69 3.22
CA MET A 54 -5.39 4.13 3.86
C MET A 54 -4.14 3.45 3.28
N VAL A 55 -4.21 2.15 2.92
CA VAL A 55 -3.10 1.47 2.23
C VAL A 55 -2.68 2.22 0.97
N ARG A 56 -3.64 2.71 0.16
CA ARG A 56 -3.32 3.49 -1.05
C ARG A 56 -2.70 4.84 -0.71
N GLY A 57 -3.25 5.54 0.30
CA GLY A 57 -2.71 6.81 0.77
C GLY A 57 -1.26 6.67 1.25
N LEU A 58 -0.97 5.64 2.04
CA LEU A 58 0.37 5.35 2.54
C LEU A 58 1.34 4.97 1.41
N THR A 59 0.90 4.13 0.46
CA THR A 59 1.70 3.81 -0.73
C THR A 59 2.07 5.07 -1.51
N GLU A 60 1.11 5.97 -1.75
CA GLU A 60 1.36 7.21 -2.50
C GLU A 60 2.25 8.19 -1.73
N GLY A 61 2.06 8.32 -0.42
CA GLY A 61 2.94 9.11 0.46
C GLY A 61 4.39 8.62 0.39
N LEU A 62 4.61 7.33 0.64
CA LEU A 62 5.95 6.74 0.59
C LEU A 62 6.58 6.83 -0.80
N ARG A 63 5.79 6.69 -1.88
CA ARG A 63 6.27 6.89 -3.25
C ARG A 63 6.82 8.30 -3.46
N ARG A 64 6.16 9.32 -2.92
CA ARG A 64 6.62 10.72 -3.01
C ARG A 64 7.87 10.95 -2.18
N GLU A 65 7.93 10.40 -0.98
CA GLU A 65 9.12 10.49 -0.11
C GLU A 65 10.36 9.86 -0.75
N LEU A 66 10.23 8.66 -1.32
CA LEU A 66 11.32 7.98 -2.04
C LEU A 66 11.77 8.79 -3.27
N LYS A 67 10.82 9.34 -4.03
CA LYS A 67 11.13 10.23 -5.17
C LYS A 67 11.86 11.49 -4.73
N ALA A 68 11.44 12.13 -3.64
CA ALA A 68 12.11 13.31 -3.09
C ALA A 68 13.55 13.02 -2.66
N GLN A 69 13.80 11.81 -2.18
CA GLN A 69 15.14 11.30 -1.83
C GLN A 69 15.94 10.80 -3.05
N LYS A 70 15.43 10.98 -4.27
CA LYS A 70 16.06 10.59 -5.54
C LYS A 70 16.46 9.11 -5.61
N THR A 71 15.75 8.24 -4.89
CA THR A 71 15.97 6.78 -4.98
C THR A 71 15.30 6.21 -6.23
N ARG A 72 15.77 5.06 -6.71
CA ARG A 72 15.07 4.28 -7.76
C ARG A 72 14.14 3.19 -7.19
N ILE A 73 13.96 3.16 -5.87
CA ILE A 73 13.07 2.21 -5.18
C ILE A 73 11.63 2.54 -5.57
N ARG A 74 10.93 1.54 -6.10
CA ARG A 74 9.54 1.66 -6.54
C ARG A 74 8.61 1.09 -5.49
N ILE A 75 7.49 1.77 -5.27
CA ILE A 75 6.40 1.23 -4.47
C ILE A 75 5.09 1.33 -5.26
N SER A 76 4.30 0.27 -5.18
CA SER A 76 3.02 0.15 -5.85
C SER A 76 2.00 -0.53 -4.96
N VAL A 77 0.73 -0.39 -5.33
CA VAL A 77 -0.39 -1.07 -4.68
C VAL A 77 -1.08 -1.92 -5.72
N THR A 78 -1.40 -3.16 -5.37
CA THR A 78 -2.14 -4.07 -6.26
C THR A 78 -3.47 -4.45 -5.64
N VAL A 79 -4.46 -4.68 -6.49
CA VAL A 79 -5.76 -5.25 -6.15
C VAL A 79 -5.89 -6.58 -6.87
N ARG A 80 -6.24 -7.64 -6.13
CA ARG A 80 -6.44 -8.95 -6.75
C ARG A 80 -7.72 -8.89 -7.59
N LYS A 81 -7.57 -8.99 -8.91
CA LYS A 81 -8.67 -9.28 -9.83
C LYS A 81 -9.07 -10.73 -9.57
N ILE A 82 -10.29 -10.96 -9.11
CA ILE A 82 -10.89 -12.30 -9.09
C ILE A 82 -11.54 -12.45 -10.46
N SER A 83 -10.90 -13.21 -11.34
CA SER A 83 -11.37 -13.56 -12.68
C SER A 83 -11.43 -15.07 -12.80
#